data_AF-A0A5J4PM58-F1
#
_entry.id   AF-A0A5J4PM58-F1
#
_cell.length_a   1.000
_cell.length_b   1.000
_cell.length_c   1.000
_cell.angle_alpha   90.00
_cell.angle_beta   90.00
_cell.angle_gamma   90.00
#
_symmetry.space_group_name_H-M   'P 1'
#
loop_
_entity.id
_entity.type
_entity.pdbx_description
1 polymer ?
#
loop_
_entity_poly.entity_id
_entity_poly.type
_entity_poly.pdbx_seq_one_letter_code
_entity_poly.pdbx_strand_id
1 'polypeptide(L)' 'MKYYLIAGEASGDLHASRLMAALKEADVRAEFRF' A
#
# COMPACT_ATOMS: atom_id res chain seq x y z
N MET A 1 -7.54 6.50 -5.97
CA MET A 1 -8.42 5.31 -5.81
C MET A 1 -8.29 4.76 -4.39
N LYS A 2 -9.23 3.92 -3.92
CA LYS A 2 -9.14 3.27 -2.61
C LYS A 2 -8.47 1.90 -2.74
N TYR A 3 -7.36 1.70 -2.04
CA TYR A 3 -6.56 0.48 -2.06
C TYR A 3 -6.70 -0.26 -0.73
N TYR A 4 -6.92 -1.57 -0.80
CA TYR A 4 -6.87 -2.48 0.34
C TYR A 4 -5.59 -3.30 0.23
N LEU A 5 -4.75 -3.27 1.27
CA LEU A 5 -3.56 -4.11 1.37
C LEU A 5 -3.71 -5.02 2.57
N ILE A 6 -3.72 -6.33 2.33
CA ILE A 6 -3.80 -7.35 3.37
C ILE A 6 -2.50 -8.14 3.33
N ALA A 7 -1.75 -8.09 4.42
CA ALA A 7 -0.54 -8.88 4.62
C ALA A 7 -0.76 -9.84 5.80
N GLY A 8 -0.36 -11.10 5.63
CA GLY A 8 -0.48 -12.14 6.66
C GLY A 8 0.83 -12.50 7.34
N GLU A 9 1.93 -11.85 6.95
CA GLU A 9 3.28 -12.11 7.43
C GLU A 9 4.11 -10.82 7.42
N ALA A 10 5.14 -10.74 8.26
CA ALA A 10 5.99 -9.56 8.39
C ALA A 10 6.70 -9.17 7.08
N SER A 11 7.01 -10.16 6.23
CA SER A 11 7.57 -9.90 4.91
C SER A 11 6.56 -9.18 4.00
N GLY A 12 5.27 -9.50 4.13
CA GLY A 12 4.17 -8.85 3.42
C GLY A 12 4.00 -7.39 3.81
N ASP A 13 4.16 -7.04 5.09
CA ASP A 13 4.08 -5.65 5.56
C ASP A 13 5.16 -4.77 4.92
N LEU A 14 6.39 -5.30 4.78
CA LEU A 14 7.49 -4.60 4.12
C LEU A 14 7.20 -4.35 2.63
N HIS A 15 6.69 -5.35 1.92
CA HIS A 15 6.32 -5.21 0.51
C HIS A 15 5.16 -4.24 0.33
N ALA A 16 4.14 -4.32 1.20
CA ALA A 16 3.00 -3.41 1.23
C ALA A 16 3.45 -1.95 1.42
N SER A 17 4.37 -1.69 2.36
CA SER A 17 4.93 -0.35 2.60
C SER A 17 5.59 0.25 1.36
N ARG A 18 6.42 -0.53 0.65
CA ARG A 18 7.06 -0.10 -0.61
C ARG A 18 6.04 0.19 -1.71
N LEU A 19 5.03 -0.66 -1.84
CA LEU A 19 3.95 -0.48 -2.81
C LEU A 19 3.13 0.78 -2.51
N MET A 20 2.80 1.03 -1.24
CA MET A 20 2.10 2.25 -0.83
C MET A 20 2.89 3.52 -1.17
N ALA A 21 4.22 3.50 -1.02
CA ALA A 21 5.08 4.63 -1.38
C ALA A 21 5.02 4.91 -2.90
N ALA A 22 5.21 3.88 -3.73
CA ALA A 22 5.14 4.01 -5.18
C ALA A 22 3.74 4.45 -5.66
N LEU A 23 2.68 3.94 -5.04
CA LEU A 23 1.30 4.31 -5.38
C LEU A 23 0.97 5.76 -5.04
N LYS A 24 1.56 6.33 -3.98
CA LYS A 24 1.39 7.75 -3.66
C LYS A 24 2.05 8.68 -4.69
N GLU A 25 3.17 8.24 -5.28
CA GLU A 25 3.83 8.99 -6.36
C GLU A 25 3.02 8.93 -7.65
N ALA A 26 2.44 7.76 -7.97
CA ALA A 26 1.66 7.56 -9.18
C ALA A 26 0.21 8.10 -9.10
N ASP A 27 -0.41 8.03 -7.92
CA ASP A 27 -1.78 8.49 -7.66
C ASP A 27 -1.81 9.34 -6.39
N VAL A 28 -1.84 10.67 -6.58
CA VAL A 28 -1.87 11.65 -5.47
C VAL A 28 -3.13 11.52 -4.59
N ARG A 29 -4.17 10.84 -5.11
CA ARG A 29 -5.44 10.58 -4.43
C ARG A 29 -5.55 9.12 -3.99
N ALA A 30 -4.43 8.42 -3.86
CA ALA A 30 -4.39 7.09 -3.29
C ALA A 30 -4.81 7.14 -1.81
N GLU A 31 -5.91 6.47 -1.50
CA GLU A 31 -6.39 6.27 -0.13
C GLU A 31 -6.18 4.80 0.24
N PHE A 32 -5.55 4.53 1.39
CA PHE A 32 -5.28 3.16 1.84
C PHE A 32 -6.21 2.79 2.99
N ARG A 33 -6.73 1.57 2.94
CA ARG A 33 -7.56 0.97 3.99
C ARG A 33 -6.89 -0.31 4.46
N PHE A 34 -6.88 -0.49 5.78
CA PHE A 34 -6.26 -1.60 6.50
C PHE A 34 -7.35 -2.50 7.07
#